data_AF-A0A6G3MFM8-F1
#
_entry.id   AF-A0A6G3MFM8-F1
#
_cell.length_a   1.000
_cell.length_b   1.000
_cell.length_c   1.000
_cell.angle_alpha   90.00
_cell.angle_beta   90.00
_cell.angle_gamma   90.00
#
_symmetry.space_group_name_H-M   'P 1'
#
loop_
_entity.id
_entity.type
_entity.pdbx_description
1 polymer ?
#
loop_
_entity_poly.entity_id
_entity_poly.type
_entity_poly.pdbx_seq_one_letter_code
_entity_poly.pdbx_strand_id
1 'polypeptide(L)'
;RLIMSIPSNLAPISPYLRLYKELSKKEEVISYYCLMYAVEKAIKIDSKSKESVSFLTPKIDELENKKAQLSKGEENEVMNSNDVTMAYMENYINRLFDYADTKDRESKWDMYANFY
;
A
#
# COMPACT_ATOMS: atom_id res chain seq x y z
N ARG A 1 13.44 -15.11 -11.02
CA ARG A 1 12.55 -14.96 -9.85
C ARG A 1 11.13 -15.21 -10.32
N LEU A 2 10.45 -16.24 -9.80
CA LEU A 2 9.06 -16.55 -10.15
C LEU A 2 8.17 -15.38 -9.71
N ILE A 3 7.55 -14.70 -10.67
CA ILE A 3 6.46 -13.78 -10.38
C ILE A 3 5.28 -14.68 -10.02
N MET A 4 5.03 -14.91 -8.73
CA MET A 4 3.81 -15.58 -8.31
C MET A 4 2.64 -14.70 -8.76
N SER A 5 1.89 -15.18 -9.75
CA SER A 5 0.61 -14.59 -10.13
C SER A 5 -0.28 -14.58 -8.90
N ILE A 6 -0.98 -13.48 -8.67
CA ILE A 6 -1.94 -13.36 -7.57
C ILE A 6 -2.97 -14.50 -7.73
N PRO A 7 -3.17 -15.36 -6.71
CA PRO A 7 -4.19 -16.41 -6.74
C PRO A 7 -5.56 -15.84 -7.14
N SER A 8 -6.34 -16.59 -7.91
CA SER A 8 -7.60 -16.07 -8.48
C SER A 8 -8.60 -15.57 -7.44
N ASN A 9 -8.71 -16.28 -6.31
CA ASN A 9 -9.50 -15.88 -5.15
C ASN A 9 -8.99 -14.58 -4.50
N LEU A 10 -7.69 -14.29 -4.60
CA LEU A 10 -7.05 -13.09 -4.08
C LEU A 10 -6.98 -11.94 -5.10
N ALA A 11 -7.57 -12.08 -6.30
CA ALA A 11 -7.65 -10.99 -7.27
C ALA A 11 -8.19 -9.65 -6.71
N PRO A 12 -9.15 -9.63 -5.76
CA PRO A 12 -9.64 -8.38 -5.16
C PRO A 12 -8.60 -7.53 -4.42
N ILE A 13 -7.43 -8.08 -4.06
CA ILE A 13 -6.36 -7.30 -3.41
C ILE A 13 -5.37 -6.67 -4.40
N SER A 14 -5.49 -6.97 -5.69
CA SER A 14 -4.60 -6.47 -6.75
C SER A 14 -4.44 -4.93 -6.76
N PRO A 15 -5.50 -4.11 -6.59
CA PRO A 15 -5.35 -2.66 -6.56
C PRO A 15 -4.43 -2.16 -5.43
N TYR A 16 -4.52 -2.75 -4.23
CA TYR A 16 -3.71 -2.36 -3.08
C TYR A 16 -2.25 -2.78 -3.24
N LEU A 17 -2.01 -3.96 -3.83
CA LEU A 17 -0.64 -4.41 -4.17
C LEU A 17 0.00 -3.57 -5.28
N ARG A 18 -0.80 -2.99 -6.17
CA ARG A 18 -0.32 -2.03 -7.17
C ARG A 18 0.12 -0.73 -6.51
N LEU A 19 -0.76 -0.12 -5.70
CA LEU A 19 -0.44 1.10 -4.94
C LEU A 19 0.79 0.92 -4.05
N TYR A 20 0.86 -0.21 -3.34
CA TYR A 20 2.04 -0.60 -2.56
C TYR A 20 3.34 -0.47 -3.38
N LYS A 21 3.38 -1.05 -4.58
CA LYS A 21 4.57 -1.04 -5.46
C LYS A 21 4.88 0.36 -5.97
N GLU A 22 3.86 1.10 -6.41
CA GLU A 22 4.00 2.45 -6.97
C GLU A 22 4.56 3.43 -5.93
N LEU A 23 4.13 3.29 -4.67
CA LEU A 23 4.52 4.19 -3.57
C LEU A 23 5.79 3.75 -2.83
N SER A 24 6.30 2.55 -3.09
CA SER A 24 7.35 1.88 -2.31
C SER A 24 8.67 2.63 -2.11
N LYS A 25 8.94 3.66 -2.93
CA LYS A 25 10.16 4.48 -2.85
C LYS A 25 9.92 5.96 -2.52
N LYS A 26 8.65 6.40 -2.60
CA LYS A 26 8.29 7.83 -2.52
C LYS A 26 7.51 8.15 -1.25
N GLU A 27 6.65 7.22 -0.85
CA GLU A 27 5.71 7.37 0.26
C GLU A 27 5.75 6.07 1.06
N GLU A 28 6.86 5.81 1.74
CA GLU A 28 7.16 4.49 2.34
C GLU A 28 6.16 4.10 3.43
N VAL A 29 5.71 5.07 4.23
CA VAL A 29 4.65 4.88 5.23
C VAL A 29 3.33 4.51 4.55
N ILE A 30 2.88 5.27 3.54
CA ILE A 30 1.63 4.96 2.82
C ILE A 30 1.72 3.59 2.14
N SER A 31 2.87 3.28 1.52
CA SER A 31 3.16 1.99 0.90
C SER A 31 3.03 0.85 1.91
N TYR A 32 3.60 0.99 3.11
CA TYR A 32 3.46 0.01 4.18
C TYR A 32 1.98 -0.27 4.53
N TYR A 33 1.18 0.78 4.71
CA TYR A 33 -0.24 0.60 5.04
C TYR A 33 -1.08 0.04 3.89
N CYS A 34 -0.73 0.31 2.64
CA CYS A 34 -1.32 -0.36 1.48
C CYS A 34 -1.04 -1.87 1.49
N LEU A 35 0.19 -2.28 1.81
CA LEU A 35 0.54 -3.71 1.93
C LEU A 35 -0.15 -4.36 3.14
N MET A 36 -0.18 -3.68 4.29
CA MET A 36 -0.86 -4.14 5.49
C MET A 36 -2.34 -4.44 5.19
N TYR A 37 -3.03 -3.47 4.59
CA TYR A 37 -4.44 -3.62 4.24
C TYR A 37 -4.66 -4.74 3.20
N ALA A 38 -3.77 -4.88 2.22
CA ALA A 38 -3.84 -5.96 1.25
C ALA A 38 -3.73 -7.34 1.92
N VAL A 39 -2.79 -7.50 2.86
CA VAL A 39 -2.57 -8.74 3.61
C VAL A 39 -3.76 -9.06 4.51
N GLU A 40 -4.24 -8.09 5.30
CA GLU A 40 -5.42 -8.26 6.16
C GLU A 40 -6.66 -8.67 5.36
N LYS A 41 -6.88 -8.02 4.21
CA LYS A 41 -7.99 -8.32 3.32
C LYS A 41 -7.87 -9.71 2.71
N ALA A 42 -6.67 -10.11 2.29
CA ALA A 42 -6.44 -11.45 1.74
C ALA A 42 -6.62 -12.55 2.79
N ILE A 43 -6.15 -12.35 4.03
CA ILE A 43 -6.36 -13.29 5.14
C ILE A 43 -7.87 -13.51 5.40
N LYS A 44 -8.67 -12.43 5.32
CA LYS A 44 -10.13 -12.51 5.43
C LYS A 44 -10.80 -13.24 4.27
N ILE A 45 -10.24 -13.14 3.06
CA ILE A 45 -10.73 -13.85 1.87
C ILE A 45 -10.40 -15.34 1.98
N ASP A 46 -9.13 -15.67 2.19
CA ASP A 46 -8.65 -17.04 2.31
C ASP A 46 -7.28 -17.10 2.99
N SER A 47 -7.28 -17.71 4.18
CA SER A 47 -6.09 -17.95 5.00
C SER A 47 -5.79 -19.44 5.18
N LYS A 48 -6.51 -20.32 4.46
CA LYS A 48 -6.47 -21.76 4.68
C LYS A 48 -5.97 -22.53 3.47
N SER A 49 -6.28 -22.08 2.24
CA SER A 49 -5.81 -22.80 1.06
C SER A 49 -4.30 -22.72 0.94
N LYS A 50 -3.69 -23.83 0.50
CA LYS A 50 -2.24 -23.94 0.30
C LYS A 50 -1.72 -22.84 -0.63
N GLU A 51 -2.48 -22.50 -1.66
CA GLU A 51 -2.13 -21.46 -2.61
C GLU A 51 -2.13 -20.06 -1.95
N SER A 52 -3.16 -19.72 -1.19
CA SER A 52 -3.24 -18.43 -0.51
C SER A 52 -2.19 -18.30 0.58
N VAL A 53 -1.98 -19.35 1.38
CA VAL A 53 -0.92 -19.38 2.40
C VAL A 53 0.45 -19.19 1.75
N SER A 54 0.76 -19.94 0.67
CA SER A 54 2.03 -19.81 -0.05
C SER A 54 2.24 -18.42 -0.63
N PHE A 55 1.17 -17.72 -1.02
CA PHE A 55 1.24 -16.35 -1.51
C PHE A 55 1.41 -15.34 -0.37
N LEU A 56 0.72 -15.54 0.76
CA LEU A 56 0.67 -14.59 1.87
C LEU A 56 1.89 -14.64 2.78
N THR A 57 2.49 -15.80 3.02
CA THR A 57 3.68 -15.93 3.88
C THR A 57 4.79 -14.94 3.52
N PRO A 58 5.30 -14.90 2.27
CA PRO A 58 6.35 -13.93 1.93
C PRO A 58 5.88 -12.47 1.94
N LYS A 59 4.56 -12.21 1.84
CA LYS A 59 3.99 -10.86 1.96
C LYS A 59 3.95 -10.38 3.40
N ILE A 60 3.71 -11.28 4.34
CA ILE A 60 3.80 -11.01 5.77
C ILE A 60 5.26 -10.75 6.14
N ASP A 61 6.21 -11.57 5.66
CA ASP A 61 7.65 -11.32 5.87
C ASP A 61 8.06 -9.94 5.32
N GLU A 62 7.58 -9.56 4.14
CA GLU A 62 7.81 -8.24 3.54
C GLU A 62 7.23 -7.11 4.40
N LEU A 63 6.04 -7.31 4.97
CA LEU A 63 5.38 -6.37 5.87
C LEU A 63 6.17 -6.16 7.17
N GLU A 64 6.62 -7.23 7.80
CA GLU A 64 7.43 -7.19 9.03
C GLU A 64 8.76 -6.49 8.80
N ASN A 65 9.45 -6.82 7.71
CA ASN A 65 10.72 -6.19 7.34
C ASN A 65 10.56 -4.69 7.09
N LYS A 66 9.49 -4.28 6.39
CA LYS A 66 9.20 -2.86 6.15
C LYS A 66 8.90 -2.10 7.45
N LYS A 67 8.11 -2.68 8.34
CA LYS A 67 7.87 -2.07 9.65
C LYS A 67 9.18 -1.85 10.41
N ALA A 68 10.06 -2.86 10.42
CA ALA A 68 11.35 -2.78 11.09
C ALA A 68 12.29 -1.74 10.45
N GLN A 69 12.21 -1.51 9.14
CA GLN A 69 12.97 -0.46 8.45
C GLN A 69 12.45 0.93 8.84
N LEU A 70 11.13 1.15 8.77
CA LEU A 70 10.50 2.42 9.12
C LEU A 70 10.73 2.80 10.59
N SER A 71 10.71 1.82 11.51
CA SER A 71 11.01 2.06 12.94
C SER A 71 12.47 2.43 13.22
N LYS A 72 13.38 2.25 12.26
CA LYS A 72 14.79 2.65 12.38
C LYS A 72 15.11 3.93 11.61
N GLY A 73 14.21 4.38 10.75
CA GLY A 73 14.36 5.55 9.90
C GLY A 73 13.77 6.82 10.51
N GLU A 74 13.70 7.86 9.68
CA GLU A 74 13.08 9.15 10.03
C GLU A 74 11.56 9.02 10.22
N GLU A 75 10.96 7.99 9.60
CA GLU A 75 9.54 7.69 9.65
C GLU A 75 9.09 7.12 11.01
N ASN A 76 10.03 6.78 11.90
CA ASN A 76 9.74 6.19 13.20
C ASN A 76 8.78 7.06 14.04
N GLU A 77 8.93 8.39 13.99
CA GLU A 77 8.04 9.31 14.71
C GLU A 77 6.58 9.21 14.23
N VAL A 78 6.40 9.02 12.92
CA VAL A 78 5.07 8.83 12.32
C VAL A 78 4.49 7.48 12.75
N MET A 79 5.30 6.42 12.70
CA MET A 79 4.87 5.04 12.94
C MET A 79 4.54 4.71 14.40
N ASN A 80 4.99 5.52 15.37
CA ASN A 80 4.82 5.23 16.80
C ASN A 80 3.54 5.78 17.42
N SER A 81 2.78 6.61 16.70
CA SER A 81 1.52 7.16 17.17
C SER A 81 0.46 7.01 16.10
N ASN A 82 -0.65 6.35 16.46
CA ASN A 82 -1.79 6.21 15.56
C ASN A 82 -2.32 7.58 15.13
N ASP A 83 -2.37 8.56 16.02
CA ASP A 83 -2.86 9.90 15.70
C ASP A 83 -1.95 10.60 14.68
N VAL A 84 -0.62 10.48 14.86
CA VAL A 84 0.37 11.07 13.93
C VAL A 84 0.33 10.34 12.58
N THR A 85 0.23 9.01 12.59
CA THR A 85 0.05 8.21 11.38
C THR A 85 -1.20 8.62 10.62
N MET A 86 -2.34 8.78 11.31
CA MET A 86 -3.60 9.18 10.67
C MET A 86 -3.49 10.58 10.07
N ALA A 87 -2.93 11.55 10.79
CA ALA A 87 -2.69 12.89 10.26
C ALA A 87 -1.76 12.87 9.03
N TYR A 88 -0.72 12.03 9.04
CA TYR A 88 0.17 11.85 7.90
C TYR A 88 -0.59 11.31 6.67
N MET A 89 -1.42 10.28 6.86
CA MET A 89 -2.26 9.72 5.79
C MET A 89 -3.27 10.73 5.25
N GLU A 90 -3.96 11.47 6.14
CA GLU A 90 -4.93 12.49 5.75
C GLU A 90 -4.26 13.57 4.91
N ASN A 91 -3.08 14.06 5.30
CA ASN A 91 -2.32 15.02 4.51
C ASN A 91 -1.92 14.48 3.13
N TYR A 92 -1.52 13.20 3.06
CA TYR A 92 -1.25 12.56 1.77
C TYR A 92 -2.50 12.49 0.89
N ILE A 93 -3.63 12.06 1.46
CA ILE A 93 -4.92 11.93 0.77
C ILE A 93 -5.43 13.30 0.29
N ASN A 94 -5.30 14.35 1.10
CA ASN A 94 -5.70 15.70 0.73
C ASN A 94 -4.89 16.22 -0.47
N ARG A 95 -3.56 16.03 -0.48
CA ARG A 95 -2.71 16.39 -1.63
C ARG A 95 -3.11 15.63 -2.90
N LEU A 96 -3.47 14.35 -2.77
CA LEU A 96 -3.96 13.52 -3.87
C LEU A 96 -5.29 14.05 -4.43
N PHE A 97 -6.23 14.43 -3.56
CA PHE A 97 -7.51 15.02 -3.97
C PHE A 97 -7.33 16.38 -4.63
N ASP A 98 -6.52 17.27 -4.04
CA ASP A 98 -6.25 18.61 -4.59
C ASP A 98 -5.60 18.52 -5.99
N TYR A 99 -4.68 17.57 -6.17
CA TYR A 99 -4.08 17.30 -7.48
C TYR A 99 -5.13 16.86 -8.50
N ALA A 100 -6.00 15.92 -8.12
CA ALA A 100 -7.04 15.42 -9.01
C ALA A 100 -8.05 16.52 -9.38
N ASP A 101 -8.52 17.31 -8.42
CA ASP A 101 -9.41 18.46 -8.64
C ASP A 101 -8.76 19.51 -9.55
N THR A 102 -7.47 19.80 -9.34
CA THR A 102 -6.73 20.73 -10.21
C THR A 102 -6.67 20.23 -11.66
N LYS A 103 -6.37 18.94 -11.88
CA LYS A 103 -6.31 18.35 -13.23
C LYS A 103 -7.68 18.34 -13.92
N ASP A 104 -8.73 18.03 -13.17
CA ASP A 104 -10.11 18.06 -13.65
C ASP A 104 -10.52 19.47 -14.11
N ARG A 105 -10.24 20.49 -13.28
CA ARG A 105 -10.49 21.91 -13.62
C ARG A 105 -9.69 22.40 -14.82
N GLU A 106 -8.48 21.88 -15.01
CA GLU A 106 -7.65 22.14 -16.19
C GLU A 106 -8.10 21.35 -17.44
N SER A 107 -9.17 20.54 -17.34
CA SER A 107 -9.62 19.63 -18.41
C SER A 107 -8.53 18.68 -18.90
N LYS A 108 -7.64 18.25 -18.00
CA LYS A 108 -6.59 17.26 -18.26
C LYS A 108 -7.01 15.89 -17.74
N TRP A 109 -7.57 15.10 -18.65
CA TRP A 109 -8.09 13.76 -18.38
C TRP A 109 -7.01 12.72 -18.74
N ASP A 110 -6.07 12.47 -17.83
CA ASP A 110 -5.12 11.36 -17.97
C ASP A 110 -5.63 10.16 -17.16
N MET A 111 -5.51 8.96 -17.73
CA MET A 111 -5.84 7.70 -17.04
C MET A 111 -4.84 7.42 -15.92
N TYR A 112 -3.65 8.01 -16.00
CA TYR A 112 -2.62 7.89 -14.98
C TYR A 112 -2.42 9.25 -14.31
N ALA A 113 -2.80 9.34 -13.04
CA ALA A 113 -2.31 10.40 -12.17
C ALA A 113 -0.80 10.17 -11.98
N ASN A 114 -0.02 10.72 -12.90
CA ASN A 114 1.42 10.75 -12.82
C ASN A 114 1.81 11.71 -11.69
N PHE A 115 1.81 11.18 -10.46
CA PHE A 115 2.51 11.76 -9.31
C PHE A 115 4.01 11.70 -9.56
N TYR A 116 4.50 12.48 -10.52
CA TYR A 116 5.91 12.74 -10.78
C TYR A 116 6.17 14.23 -10.64
#